data_AF-A0A923UTR5-F1
#
_entry.id   AF-A0A923UTR5-F1
#
_cell.length_a   1.000
_cell.length_b   1.000
_cell.length_c   1.000
_cell.angle_alpha   90.00
_cell.angle_beta   90.00
_cell.angle_gamma   90.00
#
_symmetry.space_group_name_H-M   'P 1'
#
loop_
_entity.id
_entity.type
_entity.pdbx_description
1 polymer ?
#
loop_
_entity_poly.entity_id
_entity_poly.type
_entity_poly.pdbx_seq_one_letter_code
_entity_poly.pdbx_strand_id
1 'polypeptide(L)' 'MLIIPVKEGEPIDKALKKFKKKFEKTKVVRQLRARTKFTKPSIVNRTKMLKAVYSNDRNLRIEQ' A
#
# COMPACT_ATOMS: atom_id res chain seq x y z
N MET A 1 3.68 -9.12 -13.00
CA MET A 1 3.41 -10.46 -12.43
C MET A 1 4.37 -10.68 -11.26
N LEU A 2 3.91 -11.17 -10.10
CA LEU A 2 4.78 -11.39 -8.94
C LEU A 2 5.41 -12.78 -9.03
N ILE A 3 6.68 -12.85 -9.39
CA ILE A 3 7.46 -14.09 -9.42
C ILE A 3 8.15 -14.26 -8.05
N ILE A 4 8.08 -15.48 -7.50
CA ILE A 4 8.72 -15.87 -6.25
C ILE A 4 9.49 -17.16 -6.51
N PRO A 5 10.82 -17.12 -6.40
CA PRO A 5 11.61 -18.33 -6.55
C PRO A 5 11.37 -19.24 -5.36
N VAL A 6 10.98 -20.48 -5.63
CA VAL A 6 10.91 -21.57 -4.64
C VAL A 6 12.11 -22.48 -4.90
N LYS A 7 12.94 -22.73 -3.88
CA LYS A 7 14.07 -23.65 -3.98
C LYS A 7 13.63 -25.05 -3.55
N GLU A 8 14.24 -26.09 -4.11
CA GLU A 8 14.02 -27.47 -3.70
C GLU A 8 14.36 -27.63 -2.20
N GLY A 9 13.40 -28.19 -1.43
CA GLY A 9 13.51 -28.34 0.03
C GLY A 9 12.95 -27.18 0.87
N GLU A 10 12.49 -26.06 0.29
CA GLU A 10 11.72 -25.06 1.05
C GLU A 10 10.28 -25.55 1.31
N PRO A 11 9.77 -25.48 2.56
CA PRO A 11 8.37 -25.79 2.84
C PRO A 11 7.46 -24.76 2.16
N ILE A 12 6.38 -25.25 1.54
CA ILE A 12 5.44 -24.44 0.74
C ILE A 12 4.85 -23.26 1.51
N ASP A 13 4.67 -23.40 2.82
CA ASP A 13 4.17 -22.35 3.71
C ASP A 13 5.07 -21.11 3.74
N LYS A 14 6.40 -21.29 3.65
CA LYS A 14 7.34 -20.16 3.60
C LYS A 14 7.20 -19.40 2.28
N ALA A 15 7.03 -20.11 1.16
CA ALA A 15 6.78 -19.50 -0.14
C ALA A 15 5.46 -18.73 -0.16
N LEU A 16 4.39 -19.30 0.42
CA LEU A 16 3.08 -18.65 0.53
C LEU A 16 3.14 -17.38 1.39
N LYS A 17 3.84 -17.41 2.53
CA LYS A 17 4.05 -16.23 3.38
C LYS A 17 4.83 -15.13 2.65
N LYS A 18 5.90 -15.49 1.93
CA LYS A 18 6.65 -14.56 1.07
C LYS A 18 5.74 -13.94 0.01
N PHE A 19 4.87 -14.75 -0.61
CA PHE A 19 3.88 -14.27 -1.60
C PHE A 19 2.91 -13.27 -1.00
N LYS A 20 2.27 -13.62 0.10
CA LYS A 20 1.31 -12.76 0.78
C LYS A 20 1.94 -11.41 1.15
N LYS A 21 3.14 -11.43 1.75
CA LYS A 21 3.86 -10.21 2.11
C LYS A 21 4.24 -9.36 0.89
N LYS A 22 4.66 -9.99 -0.22
CA LYS A 22 5.01 -9.29 -1.47
C LYS A 22 3.76 -8.67 -2.11
N PHE A 23 2.65 -9.42 -2.14
CA PHE A 23 1.36 -8.96 -2.65
C PHE A 23 0.80 -7.77 -1.87
N GLU A 24 0.84 -7.84 -0.53
CA GLU A 24 0.44 -6.73 0.34
C GLU A 24 1.33 -5.49 0.14
N LYS A 25 2.66 -5.68 0.02
CA LYS A 25 3.60 -4.58 -0.25
C LYS A 25 3.33 -3.88 -1.57
N THR A 26 2.96 -4.63 -2.62
CA THR A 26 2.60 -4.07 -3.93
C THR A 26 1.26 -3.32 -3.91
N LYS A 27 0.43 -3.49 -2.87
CA LYS A 27 -0.85 -2.76 -2.69
C LYS A 27 -1.81 -2.90 -3.89
N VAL A 28 -1.77 -4.02 -4.60
CA VAL A 28 -2.56 -4.27 -5.83
C VAL A 28 -4.05 -4.13 -5.56
N VAL A 29 -4.55 -4.72 -4.46
CA VAL A 29 -5.98 -4.62 -4.07
C VAL A 29 -6.42 -3.18 -3.88
N ARG A 30 -5.56 -2.34 -3.28
CA ARG A 30 -5.87 -0.92 -3.07
C ARG A 30 -5.90 -0.15 -4.39
N GLN A 31 -4.98 -0.44 -5.31
CA GLN A 31 -4.99 0.17 -6.64
C GLN A 31 -6.23 -0.24 -7.43
N LEU A 32 -6.61 -1.53 -7.38
CA LEU A 32 -7.80 -2.04 -8.05
C LEU A 32 -9.04 -1.32 -7.53
N ARG A 33 -9.22 -1.25 -6.20
CA ARG A 33 -10.34 -0.52 -5.57
C ARG A 33 -10.36 0.97 -5.88
N ALA A 34 -9.20 1.61 -6.05
CA ALA A 34 -9.14 3.03 -6.42
C ALA A 34 -9.52 3.26 -7.89
N ARG A 35 -9.28 2.28 -8.77
CA ARG A 35 -9.54 2.36 -10.21
C ARG A 35 -10.96 1.95 -10.59
N THR A 36 -11.72 1.30 -9.71
CA THR A 36 -13.11 0.90 -10.01
C THR A 36 -14.03 2.08 -10.26
N LYS A 37 -13.69 3.28 -9.78
CA LYS A 37 -14.51 4.49 -9.93
C LYS A 37 -13.64 5.64 -10.41
N PHE A 38 -14.18 6.46 -11.31
CA PHE A 38 -13.53 7.71 -11.69
C PHE A 38 -13.59 8.71 -10.53
N THR A 39 -12.45 9.30 -10.20
CA THR A 39 -12.33 10.34 -9.17
C THR A 39 -11.76 11.60 -9.80
N LYS A 40 -12.50 12.72 -9.69
CA LYS A 40 -12.06 14.01 -10.26
C LYS A 40 -10.70 14.41 -9.68
N PRO A 41 -9.74 14.91 -10.48
CA PRO A 41 -8.41 15.30 -10.00
C PRO A 41 -8.45 16.30 -8.83
N SER A 42 -9.41 17.23 -8.85
CA SER A 42 -9.64 18.21 -7.76
C SER A 42 -9.91 17.53 -6.41
N ILE A 43 -10.70 16.46 -6.38
CA ILE A 43 -11.03 15.72 -5.15
C ILE A 43 -9.80 14.97 -4.64
N VAL A 44 -9.01 14.38 -5.54
CA VAL A 44 -7.77 13.69 -5.20
C VAL A 44 -6.74 14.67 -4.61
N ASN A 45 -6.60 15.86 -5.20
CA ASN A 45 -5.68 16.88 -4.70
C ASN A 45 -6.11 17.41 -3.33
N ARG A 46 -7.41 17.68 -3.14
CA ARG A 46 -7.94 18.12 -1.85
C ARG A 46 -7.70 17.10 -0.74
N THR A 47 -7.99 15.82 -0.98
CA THR A 47 -7.78 14.75 0.01
C THR A 47 -6.30 14.55 0.35
N LYS A 48 -5.40 14.71 -0.63
CA LYS A 48 -3.95 14.70 -0.40
C LYS A 48 -3.50 15.84 0.52
N MET A 49 -3.96 17.06 0.27
CA MET A 49 -3.61 18.24 1.09
C MET A 49 -4.10 18.12 2.53
N LEU A 50 -5.36 17.74 2.72
CA LEU A 50 -5.93 17.54 4.07
C LEU A 50 -5.14 16.51 4.88
N LYS A 51 -4.75 15.41 4.22
CA LYS A 51 -3.95 14.37 4.86
C LYS A 51 -2.53 14.86 5.22
N ALA A 52 -1.93 15.70 4.38
CA ALA A 52 -0.62 16.28 4.64
C ALA A 52 -0.66 17.23 5.84
N VAL A 53 -1.66 18.12 5.92
CA VAL A 53 -1.88 19.01 7.06
C VAL A 53 -2.02 18.22 8.35
N TYR A 54 -2.87 17.17 8.35
CA TYR A 54 -3.03 16.31 9.52
C TYR A 54 -1.73 15.63 9.97
N SER A 55 -0.94 15.13 9.01
CA SER A 55 0.35 14.51 9.34
C SER A 55 1.36 15.52 9.88
N ASN A 56 1.37 16.74 9.35
CA ASN A 56 2.27 17.80 9.79
C ASN A 56 1.92 18.28 11.20
N ASP A 57 0.65 18.57 11.45
CA ASP A 57 0.16 18.95 12.78
C ASP A 57 0.46 17.86 13.82
N ARG A 58 0.24 16.58 13.48
CA ARG A 58 0.60 15.47 14.36
C ARG A 58 2.10 15.42 14.69
N ASN A 59 2.97 15.67 13.71
CA ASN A 59 4.42 15.63 13.93
C ASN A 59 4.87 16.81 14.80
N LEU A 60 4.37 18.02 14.54
CA LEU A 60 4.67 19.20 15.34
C LEU A 60 4.27 19.03 16.81
N ARG A 61 3.16 18.34 17.08
CA ARG A 61 2.73 18.00 18.46
C ARG A 61 3.60 16.96 19.15
N ILE A 62 4.33 16.14 18.40
CA ILE A 62 5.23 15.11 18.96
C ILE A 62 6.61 15.70 19.27
N GLU A 63 7.02 16.74 18.53
CA GLU A 63 8.31 17.42 18.73
C GLU A 63 8.30 18.46 19.86
N GLN A 64 7.11 18.88 20.32
CA GLN A 64 6.91 19.70 21.52
C GLN A 64 6.94 18.86 22.79
#